data_AF-A0A923XK48-F1
#
_entry.id   AF-A0A923XK48-F1
#
_cell.length_a   1.000
_cell.length_b   1.000
_cell.length_c   1.000
_cell.angle_alpha   90.00
_cell.angle_beta   90.00
_cell.angle_gamma   90.00
#
_symmetry.space_group_name_H-M   'P 1'
#
loop_
_entity.id
_entity.type
_entity.pdbx_description
1 polymer ?
#
loop_
_entity_poly.entity_id
_entity_poly.type
_entity_poly.pdbx_seq_one_letter_code
_entity_poly.pdbx_strand_id
1 'polypeptide(L)'
;MIKKKDLVSQEAKLIQYAKNLPNFNNNIISITDLGSGLNYKKKGLNKLISLIFCNQVNTLVLNHKDRLLRFGSELIFKLCDFFQVKVIIVEQATDKSFEETSVG
;
A
#
# COMPACT_ATOMS: atom_id res chain seq x y z
N MET A 1 -17.63 5.07 1.01
CA MET A 1 -17.33 4.16 2.14
C MET A 1 -16.77 2.85 1.59
N ILE A 2 -15.52 2.49 1.91
CA ILE A 2 -14.95 1.18 1.52
C ILE A 2 -15.62 0.10 2.39
N LYS A 3 -16.23 -0.93 1.77
CA LYS A 3 -16.84 -2.03 2.51
C LYS A 3 -15.76 -3.02 2.93
N LYS A 4 -15.87 -3.62 4.12
CA LYS A 4 -14.91 -4.61 4.67
C LYS A 4 -14.61 -5.77 3.70
N LYS A 5 -15.61 -6.17 2.90
CA LYS A 5 -15.50 -7.22 1.89
C LYS A 5 -14.53 -6.84 0.75
N ASP A 6 -14.51 -5.57 0.34
CA ASP A 6 -13.65 -5.10 -0.76
C ASP A 6 -12.17 -5.15 -0.36
N LEU A 7 -11.86 -4.88 0.92
CA LEU A 7 -10.50 -4.93 1.45
C LEU A 7 -9.94 -6.35 1.45
N VAL A 8 -10.76 -7.34 1.85
CA VAL A 8 -10.35 -8.76 1.83
C VAL A 8 -10.03 -9.20 0.40
N SER A 9 -10.83 -8.78 -0.58
CA SER A 9 -10.56 -9.08 -1.99
C SER A 9 -9.31 -8.38 -2.52
N GLN A 10 -9.03 -7.15 -2.09
CA GLN A 10 -7.82 -6.42 -2.47
C GLN A 10 -6.56 -7.04 -1.86
N GLU A 11 -6.61 -7.43 -0.59
CA GLU A 11 -5.54 -8.13 0.10
C GLU A 11 -5.20 -9.45 -0.58
N ALA A 12 -6.21 -10.29 -0.86
CA ALA A 12 -6.01 -11.57 -1.53
C ALA A 12 -5.31 -11.43 -2.89
N LYS A 13 -5.69 -10.41 -3.69
CA LYS A 13 -5.05 -10.09 -4.97
C LYS A 13 -3.57 -9.71 -4.80
N LEU A 14 -3.25 -8.87 -3.83
CA LEU A 14 -1.87 -8.46 -3.55
C LEU A 14 -1.01 -9.62 -3.06
N ILE A 15 -1.55 -10.46 -2.17
CA ILE A 15 -0.86 -11.66 -1.69
C ILE A 15 -0.59 -12.62 -2.86
N GLN A 16 -1.58 -12.85 -3.72
CA GLN A 16 -1.39 -13.72 -4.89
C GLN A 16 -0.35 -13.15 -5.85
N TYR A 17 -0.38 -11.84 -6.11
CA TYR A 17 0.64 -11.18 -6.91
C TYR A 17 2.04 -11.34 -6.30
N ALA A 18 2.19 -11.08 -5.00
CA ALA A 18 3.47 -11.20 -4.31
C ALA A 18 4.04 -12.63 -4.34
N LYS A 19 3.19 -13.65 -4.22
CA LYS A 19 3.59 -15.07 -4.33
C LYS A 19 4.11 -15.43 -5.73
N ASN A 20 3.70 -14.70 -6.76
CA ASN A 20 4.11 -14.92 -8.15
C ASN A 20 5.34 -14.10 -8.54
N LEU A 21 5.90 -13.29 -7.64
CA LEU A 21 7.11 -12.52 -7.92
C LEU A 21 8.33 -13.46 -8.03
N PRO A 22 9.28 -13.13 -8.93
CA PRO A 22 10.56 -13.83 -8.95
C PRO A 22 11.28 -13.65 -7.60
N ASN A 23 11.93 -14.71 -7.12
CA ASN A 23 12.64 -14.77 -5.84
C ASN A 23 11.74 -14.60 -4.59
N PHE A 24 10.46 -14.96 -4.70
CA PHE A 24 9.58 -15.02 -3.54
C PHE A 24 10.14 -15.98 -2.46
N ASN A 25 10.35 -15.47 -1.24
CA ASN A 25 10.99 -16.18 -0.14
C ASN A 25 10.00 -16.67 0.94
N ASN A 26 8.73 -16.86 0.58
CA ASN A 26 7.64 -17.29 1.46
C ASN A 26 7.32 -16.38 2.67
N ASN A 27 7.92 -15.19 2.79
CA ASN A 27 7.62 -14.26 3.89
C ASN A 27 6.77 -13.09 3.40
N ILE A 28 5.47 -13.09 3.73
CA ILE A 28 4.55 -12.00 3.42
C ILE A 28 3.98 -11.44 4.72
N ILE A 29 4.11 -10.12 4.87
CA ILE A 29 3.41 -9.36 5.91
C ILE A 29 2.29 -8.59 5.22
N SER A 30 1.05 -8.96 5.50
CA SER A 30 -0.11 -8.16 5.07
C SER A 30 -0.36 -7.04 6.06
N ILE A 31 -0.52 -5.82 5.56
CA ILE A 31 -0.83 -4.63 6.34
C ILE A 31 -2.14 -4.04 5.80
N THR A 32 -3.16 -4.00 6.65
CA THR A 32 -4.47 -3.41 6.32
C THR A 32 -4.83 -2.35 7.35
N ASP A 33 -5.34 -1.21 6.87
CA ASP A 33 -5.86 -0.15 7.72
C ASP A 33 -7.25 0.27 7.23
N LEU A 34 -8.16 0.51 8.18
CA LEU A 34 -9.45 1.13 7.93
C LEU A 34 -9.39 2.63 8.21
N GLY A 35 -9.95 3.44 7.31
CA GLY A 35 -10.07 4.89 7.47
C GLY A 35 -9.57 5.67 6.26
N SER A 36 -9.62 7.00 6.37
CA SER A 36 -9.23 7.90 5.28
C SER A 36 -7.73 7.84 4.97
N GLY A 37 -7.38 8.03 3.70
CA GLY A 37 -6.01 8.25 3.23
C GLY A 37 -5.35 9.52 3.82
N LEU A 38 -6.12 10.38 4.50
CA LEU A 38 -5.63 11.56 5.23
C LEU A 38 -5.26 11.26 6.70
N ASN A 39 -5.52 10.05 7.20
CA ASN A 39 -5.14 9.67 8.56
C ASN A 39 -3.69 9.16 8.58
N TYR A 40 -2.80 9.89 9.27
CA TYR A 40 -1.39 9.53 9.44
C TYR A 40 -1.13 8.72 10.73
N LYS A 41 -2.13 8.55 11.60
CA LYS A 41 -2.02 7.80 12.87
C LYS A 41 -2.39 6.32 12.71
N LYS A 42 -2.53 5.83 11.46
CA LYS A 42 -2.94 4.46 11.17
C LYS A 42 -1.87 3.47 11.66
N LYS A 43 -2.31 2.38 12.29
CA LYS A 43 -1.40 1.41 12.92
C LYS A 43 -0.56 0.69 11.86
N GLY A 44 -1.17 0.34 10.72
CA GLY A 44 -0.46 -0.27 9.60
C GLY A 44 0.56 0.65 8.97
N LEU A 45 0.26 1.94 8.78
CA LEU A 45 1.24 2.93 8.33
C LEU A 45 2.46 3.01 9.26
N ASN A 46 2.23 3.14 10.57
CA ASN A 46 3.34 3.16 11.54
C ASN A 46 4.15 1.85 11.50
N LYS A 47 3.47 0.70 11.38
CA LYS A 47 4.13 -0.59 11.25
C LYS A 47 5.00 -0.68 9.98
N LEU A 48 4.49 -0.23 8.84
CA LEU A 48 5.26 -0.16 7.58
C LEU A 48 6.51 0.68 7.75
N ILE A 49 6.37 1.89 8.32
CA ILE A 49 7.51 2.78 8.59
C ILE A 49 8.54 2.07 9.47
N SER A 50 8.13 1.46 10.58
CA SER A 50 9.05 0.71 11.45
C SER A 50 9.76 -0.44 10.71
N LEU A 51 9.05 -1.19 9.85
CA LEU A 51 9.65 -2.26 9.06
C LEU A 51 10.71 -1.74 8.09
N ILE A 52 10.48 -0.58 7.47
CA ILE A 52 11.45 0.09 6.58
C ILE A 52 12.70 0.49 7.37
N PHE A 53 12.53 1.22 8.48
CA PHE A 53 13.66 1.69 9.31
C PHE A 53 14.49 0.56 9.93
N CYS A 54 13.87 -0.59 10.19
CA CYS A 54 14.56 -1.77 10.73
C CYS A 54 15.15 -2.70 9.64
N ASN A 55 15.08 -2.31 8.36
CA ASN A 55 15.48 -3.15 7.21
C ASN A 55 14.79 -4.54 7.19
N GLN A 56 13.56 -4.61 7.69
CA GLN A 56 12.76 -5.85 7.77
C GLN A 56 11.80 -6.03 6.58
N VAL A 57 11.87 -5.13 5.59
CA VAL A 57 11.10 -5.21 4.35
C VAL A 57 12.04 -4.95 3.18
N ASN A 58 11.89 -5.73 2.13
CA ASN A 58 12.69 -5.63 0.90
C ASN A 58 11.84 -5.22 -0.30
N THR A 59 10.55 -5.55 -0.30
CA THR A 59 9.59 -5.17 -1.35
C THR A 59 8.28 -4.71 -0.72
N LEU A 60 7.82 -3.52 -1.12
CA LEU A 60 6.49 -2.99 -0.82
C LEU A 60 5.60 -3.16 -2.06
N VAL A 61 4.51 -3.91 -1.94
CA VAL A 61 3.53 -4.13 -3.00
C VAL A 61 2.24 -3.38 -2.68
N LEU A 62 1.76 -2.55 -3.59
CA LEU A 62 0.54 -1.74 -3.44
C LEU A 62 -0.36 -1.92 -4.67
N ASN A 63 -1.67 -1.79 -4.48
CA ASN A 63 -2.61 -1.80 -5.62
C ASN A 63 -2.52 -0.49 -6.43
N HIS A 64 -2.62 0.65 -5.74
CA HIS A 64 -2.48 1.99 -6.30
C HIS A 64 -1.73 2.89 -5.32
N LYS A 65 -1.09 3.94 -5.82
CA LYS A 65 -0.36 4.92 -4.99
C LYS A 65 -1.23 5.54 -3.88
N ASP A 66 -2.48 5.88 -4.20
CA ASP A 66 -3.40 6.55 -3.27
C ASP A 66 -3.92 5.65 -2.13
N ARG A 67 -3.64 4.34 -2.19
CA ARG A 67 -4.03 3.40 -1.12
C ARG A 67 -3.17 3.53 0.13
N LEU A 68 -1.98 4.15 0.02
CA LEU A 68 -1.10 4.37 1.15
C LEU A 68 -1.52 5.63 1.94
N LEU A 69 -1.44 6.78 1.28
CA LEU A 69 -1.87 8.09 1.75
C LEU A 69 -2.43 8.89 0.57
N ARG A 70 -3.40 9.77 0.84
CA ARG A 70 -3.93 10.68 -0.19
C ARG A 70 -2.93 11.77 -0.56
N PHE A 71 -2.12 12.20 0.41
CA PHE A 71 -1.02 13.14 0.23
C PHE A 71 0.21 12.68 1.01
N GLY A 72 1.41 12.90 0.48
CA GLY A 72 2.67 12.59 1.17
C GLY A 72 3.12 11.13 1.03
N SER A 73 2.49 10.33 0.17
CA SER A 73 2.98 8.99 -0.21
C SER A 73 4.38 9.05 -0.82
N GLU A 74 4.73 10.17 -1.46
CA GLU A 74 6.06 10.44 -2.01
C GLU A 74 7.15 10.41 -0.94
N LEU A 75 6.86 10.87 0.28
CA LEU A 75 7.83 10.81 1.39
C LEU A 75 8.09 9.37 1.80
N ILE A 76 7.05 8.53 1.84
CA ILE A 76 7.21 7.11 2.12
C ILE A 76 8.00 6.41 1.01
N PHE A 77 7.76 6.74 -0.25
CA PHE A 77 8.54 6.19 -1.37
C PHE A 77 10.00 6.65 -1.36
N LYS A 78 10.28 7.89 -0.96
CA LYS A 78 11.67 8.36 -0.73
C LYS A 78 12.34 7.58 0.40
N LEU A 79 11.62 7.25 1.47
CA LEU A 79 12.15 6.36 2.51
C LEU A 79 12.43 4.97 1.94
N CYS A 80 11.50 4.40 1.16
CA CYS A 80 11.75 3.12 0.49
C CYS A 80 13.02 3.16 -0.36
N ASP A 81 13.23 4.20 -1.16
CA ASP A 81 14.44 4.39 -1.97
C ASP A 81 15.72 4.46 -1.11
N PHE A 82 15.70 5.28 -0.05
CA PHE A 82 16.83 5.41 0.88
C PHE A 82 17.22 4.08 1.54
N PHE A 83 16.22 3.27 1.90
CA PHE A 83 16.40 1.97 2.54
C PHE A 83 16.44 0.79 1.55
N GLN A 84 16.55 1.05 0.25
CA GLN A 84 16.63 0.04 -0.82
C GLN A 84 15.45 -0.95 -0.83
N VAL A 85 14.26 -0.47 -0.47
CA VAL A 85 13.00 -1.19 -0.53
C VAL A 85 12.40 -1.01 -1.92
N LYS A 86 12.25 -2.10 -2.66
CA LYS A 86 11.61 -2.10 -3.99
C LYS A 86 10.12 -1.79 -3.85
N VAL A 87 9.62 -0.78 -4.56
CA VAL A 87 8.18 -0.48 -4.60
C VAL A 87 7.57 -1.04 -5.89
N ILE A 88 6.50 -1.81 -5.77
CA ILE A 88 5.73 -2.35 -6.89
C ILE A 88 4.28 -1.88 -6.74
N ILE A 89 3.79 -1.19 -7.77
CA ILE A 89 2.40 -0.76 -7.87
C ILE A 89 1.74 -1.64 -8.94
N VAL A 90 0.71 -2.39 -8.55
CA VAL A 90 0.10 -3.46 -9.37
C VAL A 90 -0.87 -2.91 -10.43
N GLU A 91 -1.32 -1.65 -10.31
CA GLU A 91 -2.16 -0.89 -11.25
C GLU A 91 -2.88 -1.77 -12.29
N GLN A 92 -4.04 -2.33 -11.91
CA GLN A 92 -4.99 -2.82 -12.90
C GLN A 92 -5.63 -1.58 -13.54
N ALA A 93 -5.44 -1.40 -14.85
CA ALA A 93 -6.11 -0.36 -15.61
C ALA A 93 -7.63 -0.61 -15.61
N THR A 94 -8.36 0.01 -14.67
CA THR A 94 -9.82 0.27 -14.60
C THR A 94 -10.12 0.62 -13.13
N ASP A 95 -10.64 1.76 -12.68
CA ASP A 95 -11.46 2.80 -13.30
C ASP A 95 -11.04 4.17 -12.74
N LYS A 96 -11.00 5.17 -13.61
CA LYS A 96 -11.08 6.57 -13.20
C LYS A 96 -12.47 6.79 -12.60
N SER A 97 -12.62 6.61 -11.30
CA SER A 97 -13.65 7.30 -10.53
C SER A 97 -12.95 8.14 -9.46
N PHE A 98 -12.31 9.21 -9.92
CA PHE A 98 -12.17 10.40 -9.09
C PHE A 98 -13.60 10.83 -8.75
N GLU A 99 -13.97 10.77 -7.48
CA GLU A 99 -15.12 11.54 -6.99
C GLU A 99 -14.75 13.03 -7.13
N GLU A 100 -15.09 13.60 -8.29
CA GLU A 100 -15.52 15.00 -8.42
C GLU A 100 -16.78 15.16 -7.57
N THR A 101 -16.72 16.03 -6.55
CA THR A 101 -17.77 16.89 -5.97
C THR A 101 -17.33 17.27 -4.53
N SER A 102 -17.31 18.53 -4.07
CA SER A 102 -18.01 19.72 -4.55
C SER A 102 -17.13 20.96 -4.42
N VAL A 103 -17.04 21.72 -5.51
CA VAL A 103 -17.02 23.18 -5.44
C VAL A 103 -18.48 23.60 -5.60
N GLY A 104 -18.96 24.39 -4.64
CA GLY A 104 -20.30 24.96 -4.56
C GLY A 104 -20.36 25.78 -3.27
#